data_AF-A0A9E4YTC5-F1
#
_entry.id   AF-A0A9E4YTC5-F1
#
_cell.length_a   1.000
_cell.length_b   1.000
_cell.length_c   1.000
_cell.angle_alpha   90.00
_cell.angle_beta   90.00
_cell.angle_gamma   90.00
#
_symmetry.space_group_name_H-M   'P 1'
#
loop_
_entity.id
_entity.type
_entity.pdbx_description
1 polymer ?
#
loop_
_entity_poly.entity_id
_entity_poly.type
_entity_poly.pdbx_seq_one_letter_code
_entity_poly.pdbx_strand_id
1 'polypeptide(L)'
;MQVSEQQIAIGQHLTLSLTSWGRLGEAMAEHQGTHVFVFGGIPGERVVAEVVRLHRRYAAARVVEVLEPAPSRVEPPCPYYGECTGCQWQHMSYSEQLAVKREKVSDALSRVGGFTDAPVTPVVPSPGQLGYRNHARFTIGPEGALGFVHRETRQFVRIDRCLLMHDGVNQCLTSLQGKCMETTQLSIRAGQETGDTLVQPTLIEPTITIATGQKSYLDSIEGQKFRVSSPSFFQVNVEQAAQVADTLLQNLDLKSTDVVLDAYTGVGTFAVLVAPHVKKVIAVEESSAAVADARENLGGLENVELVLGKTEEILPNLEERPDVVILDPPRAGCHPRTLQSLLSLASPKIAYVSCDPETLARDLKILCEDIYVLDQVIPLDMFPQTHHVECVALLSRNEPAQPLFLASASPRRRELLAELGLEFRVMPADVPEEPLPGEEAHDLVRRLSLAKASAVAAQTKRGYVIGADSMVVHDGELLGKPVDAADARRMLMQLRGTRHQVVTGVTVIDVDSGRTITDSMSSDITLRNLSGPEIDASIASGTPLDKAGAYAVQDQELSPAESWEGCYSNIVGLPMCRLMEMLGELGYTLSPVASPESLPVSAGCTVPCPFQPQSQSALQPRRPP
;
A
#
# COMPACT_ATOMS: atom_id res chain seq x y z
N MET A 1 -0.75 59.95 -15.04
CA MET A 1 -2.16 59.52 -14.98
C MET A 1 -2.24 58.46 -13.89
N GLN A 2 -2.67 58.86 -12.69
CA GLN A 2 -2.74 57.97 -11.52
C GLN A 2 -3.88 56.97 -11.74
N VAL A 3 -3.54 55.69 -11.94
CA VAL A 3 -4.52 54.60 -11.88
C VAL A 3 -4.75 54.38 -10.39
N SER A 4 -5.97 54.64 -9.92
CA SER A 4 -6.34 54.45 -8.52
C SER A 4 -6.32 52.95 -8.21
N GLU A 5 -5.43 52.49 -7.34
CA GLU A 5 -5.57 51.18 -6.71
C GLU A 5 -6.86 51.22 -5.88
N GLN A 6 -7.93 50.64 -6.40
CA GLN A 6 -9.14 50.42 -5.62
C GLN A 6 -8.81 49.36 -4.57
N GLN A 7 -8.54 49.85 -3.36
CA GLN A 7 -8.19 49.00 -2.24
C GLN A 7 -9.44 48.21 -1.80
N ILE A 8 -9.32 46.88 -1.75
CA ILE A 8 -10.39 46.01 -1.23
C ILE A 8 -10.73 46.45 0.21
N ALA A 9 -12.01 46.60 0.52
CA ALA A 9 -12.50 47.01 1.83
C ALA A 9 -13.31 45.91 2.53
N ILE A 10 -13.29 45.90 3.87
CA ILE A 10 -14.17 45.01 4.66
C ILE A 10 -15.63 45.42 4.41
N GLY A 11 -16.51 44.42 4.23
CA GLY A 11 -17.92 44.59 3.85
C GLY A 11 -18.16 44.78 2.34
N GLN A 12 -17.09 44.91 1.54
CA GLN A 12 -17.22 45.00 0.09
C GLN A 12 -17.72 43.67 -0.49
N HIS A 13 -18.69 43.76 -1.40
CA HIS A 13 -19.18 42.62 -2.17
C HIS A 13 -18.42 42.54 -3.50
N LEU A 14 -17.82 41.39 -3.77
CA LEU A 14 -17.03 41.11 -4.96
C LEU A 14 -17.69 39.99 -5.76
N THR A 15 -17.85 40.17 -7.07
CA THR A 15 -18.19 39.07 -7.96
C THR A 15 -16.92 38.32 -8.35
N LEU A 16 -16.81 37.05 -7.96
CA LEU A 16 -15.60 36.24 -8.10
C LEU A 16 -15.90 34.93 -8.83
N SER A 17 -14.95 34.51 -9.66
CA SER A 17 -14.89 33.14 -10.19
C SER A 17 -13.87 32.35 -9.38
N LEU A 18 -14.33 31.28 -8.76
CA LEU A 18 -13.53 30.46 -7.84
C LEU A 18 -12.75 29.42 -8.62
N THR A 19 -11.44 29.30 -8.40
CA THR A 19 -10.55 28.54 -9.29
C THR A 19 -9.88 27.34 -8.63
N SER A 20 -9.60 27.39 -7.33
CA SER A 20 -8.89 26.32 -6.64
C SER A 20 -9.22 26.30 -5.15
N TRP A 21 -8.78 25.26 -4.45
CA TRP A 21 -8.88 25.19 -3.00
C TRP A 21 -7.73 25.92 -2.30
N GLY A 22 -8.04 26.55 -1.17
CA GLY A 22 -7.08 27.03 -0.20
C GLY A 22 -6.69 25.95 0.81
N ARG A 23 -5.72 26.27 1.68
CA ARG A 23 -5.16 25.31 2.63
C ARG A 23 -6.22 24.77 3.60
N LEU A 24 -7.21 25.59 3.96
CA LEU A 24 -8.14 25.31 5.05
C LEU A 24 -9.57 25.04 4.55
N GLY A 25 -9.71 24.62 3.30
CA GLY A 25 -10.98 24.21 2.72
C GLY A 25 -11.84 25.36 2.18
N GLU A 26 -11.41 26.61 2.27
CA GLU A 26 -11.98 27.71 1.48
C GLU A 26 -11.67 27.54 -0.01
N ALA A 27 -12.55 28.07 -0.86
CA ALA A 27 -12.21 28.26 -2.27
C ALA A 27 -11.36 29.53 -2.45
N MET A 28 -10.60 29.63 -3.53
CA MET A 28 -9.71 30.75 -3.83
C MET A 28 -10.10 31.38 -5.16
N ALA A 29 -10.02 32.72 -5.21
CA ALA A 29 -10.02 33.49 -6.44
C ALA A 29 -8.88 34.52 -6.41
N GLU A 30 -8.47 34.99 -7.59
CA GLU A 30 -7.62 36.17 -7.71
C GLU A 30 -8.46 37.37 -8.12
N HIS A 31 -8.34 38.48 -7.38
CA HIS A 31 -9.03 39.72 -7.68
C HIS A 31 -8.03 40.89 -7.62
N GLN A 32 -7.80 41.54 -8.76
CA GLN A 32 -6.89 42.69 -8.88
C GLN A 32 -5.50 42.42 -8.27
N GLY A 33 -4.92 41.24 -8.55
CA GLY A 33 -3.61 40.82 -8.01
C GLY A 33 -3.60 40.45 -6.53
N THR A 34 -4.77 40.37 -5.87
CA THR A 34 -4.91 39.91 -4.49
C THR A 34 -5.61 38.56 -4.45
N HIS A 35 -5.06 37.60 -3.70
CA HIS A 35 -5.75 36.34 -3.42
C HIS A 35 -6.90 36.57 -2.44
N VAL A 36 -8.08 36.09 -2.80
CA VAL A 36 -9.29 36.13 -1.98
C VAL A 36 -9.70 34.71 -1.65
N PHE A 37 -9.73 34.40 -0.36
CA PHE A 37 -10.10 33.12 0.21
C PHE A 37 -11.57 33.17 0.65
N VAL A 38 -12.43 32.40 -0.02
CA VAL A 38 -13.88 32.49 0.04
C VAL A 38 -14.46 31.26 0.76
N PHE A 39 -14.93 31.45 1.98
CA PHE A 39 -15.67 30.44 2.73
C PHE A 39 -17.05 30.18 2.09
N GLY A 40 -17.47 28.92 2.03
CA GLY A 40 -18.76 28.51 1.48
C GLY A 40 -18.83 28.46 -0.05
N GLY A 41 -17.71 28.67 -0.74
CA GLY A 41 -17.57 28.50 -2.18
C GLY A 41 -17.04 27.12 -2.57
N ILE A 42 -17.24 26.73 -3.83
CA ILE A 42 -16.66 25.54 -4.47
C ILE A 42 -15.90 26.01 -5.72
N PRO A 43 -14.66 25.54 -5.98
CA PRO A 43 -13.97 25.83 -7.24
C PRO A 43 -14.83 25.46 -8.46
N GLY A 44 -14.79 26.30 -9.49
CA GLY A 44 -15.67 26.23 -10.66
C GLY A 44 -16.92 27.10 -10.55
N GLU A 45 -17.25 27.63 -9.36
CA GLU A 45 -18.40 28.50 -9.19
C GLU A 45 -18.13 29.96 -9.52
N ARG A 46 -19.21 30.67 -9.83
CA ARG A 46 -19.24 32.13 -9.84
C ARG A 46 -20.16 32.65 -8.73
N VAL A 47 -19.62 33.51 -7.87
CA VAL A 47 -20.28 33.92 -6.61
C VAL A 47 -20.19 35.42 -6.40
N VAL A 48 -21.10 35.97 -5.58
CA VAL A 48 -20.92 37.24 -4.89
C VAL A 48 -20.42 36.93 -3.49
N ALA A 49 -19.23 37.43 -3.16
CA ALA A 49 -18.58 37.21 -1.87
C ALA A 49 -18.38 38.52 -1.11
N GLU A 50 -18.70 38.53 0.18
CA GLU A 50 -18.47 39.65 1.08
C GLU A 50 -17.11 39.50 1.77
N VAL A 51 -16.26 40.52 1.68
CA VAL A 51 -14.96 40.55 2.36
C VAL A 51 -15.17 40.72 3.87
N VAL A 52 -14.81 39.71 4.65
CA VAL A 52 -14.97 39.71 6.10
C VAL A 52 -13.72 40.17 6.83
N ARG A 53 -12.53 39.96 6.24
CA ARG A 53 -11.25 40.31 6.87
C ARG A 53 -10.16 40.57 5.85
N LEU A 54 -9.32 41.56 6.14
CA LEU A 54 -8.13 41.87 5.35
C LEU A 54 -6.88 41.41 6.08
N HIS A 55 -6.01 40.71 5.37
CA HIS A 55 -4.67 40.35 5.83
C HIS A 55 -3.63 41.07 4.96
N ARG A 56 -2.36 41.02 5.40
CA ARG A 56 -1.27 41.71 4.70
C ARG A 56 -1.08 41.26 3.24
N ARG A 57 -1.43 40.00 2.89
CA ARG A 57 -1.17 39.40 1.56
C ARG A 57 -2.40 38.80 0.89
N TYR A 58 -3.55 38.78 1.57
CA TYR A 58 -4.76 38.17 1.07
C TYR A 58 -5.99 38.76 1.77
N ALA A 59 -7.16 38.53 1.21
CA ALA A 59 -8.45 38.82 1.83
C ALA A 59 -9.19 37.53 2.16
N ALA A 60 -9.92 37.51 3.28
CA ALA A 60 -10.88 36.47 3.60
C ALA A 60 -12.29 37.01 3.30
N ALA A 61 -13.10 36.21 2.64
CA ALA A 61 -14.46 36.52 2.24
C ALA A 61 -15.38 35.33 2.52
N ARG A 62 -16.70 35.56 2.47
CA ARG A 62 -17.72 34.52 2.52
C ARG A 62 -18.69 34.66 1.36
N VAL A 63 -19.20 33.55 0.84
CA VAL A 63 -20.27 33.56 -0.16
C VAL A 63 -21.53 34.20 0.43
N VAL A 64 -22.10 35.17 -0.29
CA VAL A 64 -23.41 35.77 0.00
C VAL A 64 -24.46 35.27 -1.00
N GLU A 65 -24.05 35.13 -2.26
CA GLU A 65 -24.92 34.66 -3.35
C GLU A 65 -24.11 33.77 -4.30
N VAL A 66 -24.71 32.69 -4.77
CA VAL A 66 -24.15 31.80 -5.79
C VAL A 66 -24.84 32.10 -7.11
N LEU A 67 -24.09 32.63 -8.08
CA LEU A 67 -24.61 33.01 -9.39
C LEU A 67 -24.63 31.81 -10.34
N GLU A 68 -23.56 31.01 -10.31
CA GLU A 68 -23.39 29.81 -11.12
C GLU A 68 -22.89 28.68 -10.18
N PRO A 69 -23.79 27.80 -9.71
CA PRO A 69 -23.44 26.76 -8.73
C PRO A 69 -22.71 25.58 -9.37
N ALA A 70 -21.82 24.95 -8.61
CA ALA A 70 -21.19 23.70 -9.00
C ALA A 70 -22.24 22.56 -8.92
N PRO A 71 -22.16 21.53 -9.78
CA PRO A 71 -23.07 20.39 -9.72
C PRO A 71 -23.06 19.64 -8.37
N SER A 72 -21.95 19.74 -7.63
CA SER A 72 -21.75 19.13 -6.32
C SER A 72 -22.31 19.98 -5.16
N ARG A 73 -22.84 21.19 -5.41
CA ARG A 73 -23.39 22.03 -4.34
C ARG A 73 -24.65 21.40 -3.73
N VAL A 74 -24.69 21.41 -2.40
CA VAL A 74 -25.85 20.99 -1.60
C VAL A 74 -26.17 22.05 -0.55
N GLU A 75 -27.40 22.01 -0.03
CA GLU A 75 -27.79 22.87 1.09
C GLU A 75 -27.16 22.35 2.39
N PRO A 76 -26.39 23.16 3.14
CA PRO A 76 -25.80 22.72 4.39
C PRO A 76 -26.89 22.44 5.44
N PRO A 77 -26.93 21.24 6.05
CA PRO A 77 -27.99 20.87 6.99
C PRO A 77 -27.87 21.55 8.35
N CYS A 78 -26.68 22.04 8.73
CA CYS A 78 -26.45 22.65 10.03
C CYS A 78 -26.91 24.12 10.04
N PRO A 79 -27.81 24.53 10.98
CA PRO A 79 -28.27 25.91 11.07
C PRO A 79 -27.17 26.90 11.52
N TYR A 80 -26.03 26.40 12.00
CA TYR A 80 -24.88 27.21 12.41
C TYR A 80 -23.76 27.23 11.35
N TYR A 81 -23.96 26.61 10.18
CA TYR A 81 -22.97 26.64 9.10
C TYR A 81 -22.73 28.08 8.63
N GLY A 82 -21.48 28.42 8.31
CA GLY A 82 -21.06 29.81 8.08
C GLY A 82 -20.61 30.53 9.34
N GLU A 83 -21.44 30.53 10.39
CA GLU A 83 -21.15 31.28 11.63
C GLU A 83 -20.18 30.51 12.56
N CYS A 84 -20.42 29.21 12.78
CA CYS A 84 -19.60 28.40 13.68
C CYS A 84 -18.19 28.13 13.14
N THR A 85 -18.02 28.09 11.81
CA THR A 85 -16.77 27.76 11.08
C THR A 85 -16.11 26.41 11.40
N GLY A 86 -16.69 25.59 12.28
CA GLY A 86 -16.16 24.26 12.63
C GLY A 86 -16.23 23.24 11.49
N CYS A 87 -17.24 23.35 10.63
CA CYS A 87 -17.36 22.59 9.38
C CYS A 87 -17.04 23.52 8.20
N GLN A 88 -16.33 23.02 7.19
CA GLN A 88 -15.96 23.81 6.02
C GLN A 88 -16.77 23.43 4.78
N TRP A 89 -17.26 22.18 4.69
CA TRP A 89 -17.74 21.62 3.42
C TRP A 89 -19.18 21.08 3.44
N GLN A 90 -20.01 21.49 4.39
CA GLN A 90 -21.42 21.05 4.42
C GLN A 90 -22.23 21.50 3.19
N HIS A 91 -21.75 22.50 2.45
CA HIS A 91 -22.34 22.98 1.20
C HIS A 91 -21.92 22.17 -0.04
N MET A 92 -21.14 21.09 0.15
CA MET A 92 -20.58 20.26 -0.91
C MET A 92 -20.96 18.79 -0.71
N SER A 93 -21.37 18.12 -1.78
CA SER A 93 -21.78 16.71 -1.75
C SER A 93 -20.65 15.83 -1.21
N TYR A 94 -21.01 14.76 -0.50
CA TYR A 94 -20.01 13.93 0.16
C TYR A 94 -19.05 13.24 -0.82
N SER A 95 -19.54 12.81 -1.99
CA SER A 95 -18.68 12.26 -3.04
C SER A 95 -17.61 13.24 -3.51
N GLU A 96 -17.96 14.53 -3.60
CA GLU A 96 -17.01 15.58 -3.96
C GLU A 96 -16.01 15.83 -2.83
N GLN A 97 -16.44 15.79 -1.55
CA GLN A 97 -15.52 15.86 -0.40
C GLN A 97 -14.44 14.78 -0.46
N LEU A 98 -14.80 13.54 -0.81
CA LEU A 98 -13.84 12.44 -0.95
C LEU A 98 -12.89 12.67 -2.13
N ALA A 99 -13.41 13.14 -3.28
CA ALA A 99 -12.59 13.45 -4.46
C ALA A 99 -11.54 14.54 -4.14
N VAL A 100 -11.98 15.64 -3.52
CA VAL A 100 -11.10 16.75 -3.11
C VAL A 100 -10.08 16.33 -2.05
N LYS A 101 -10.44 15.46 -1.10
CA LYS A 101 -9.48 14.91 -0.12
C LYS A 101 -8.38 14.10 -0.79
N ARG A 102 -8.74 13.26 -1.77
CA ARG A 102 -7.76 12.51 -2.56
C ARG A 102 -6.82 13.45 -3.31
N GLU A 103 -7.38 14.44 -4.01
CA GLU A 103 -6.59 15.44 -4.75
C GLU A 103 -5.62 16.17 -3.82
N LYS A 104 -6.07 16.58 -2.63
CA LYS A 104 -5.24 17.26 -1.62
C LYS A 104 -4.04 16.39 -1.19
N VAL A 105 -4.23 15.08 -1.05
CA VAL A 105 -3.15 14.14 -0.71
C VAL A 105 -2.20 13.99 -1.88
N SER A 106 -2.71 13.82 -3.10
CA SER A 106 -1.91 13.74 -4.31
C SER A 106 -1.07 15.01 -4.56
N ASP A 107 -1.65 16.20 -4.39
CA ASP A 107 -0.93 17.48 -4.51
C ASP A 107 0.19 17.59 -3.47
N ALA A 108 -0.09 17.23 -2.21
CA ALA A 108 0.91 17.30 -1.15
C ALA A 108 2.11 16.36 -1.46
N LEU A 109 1.85 15.13 -1.88
CA LEU A 109 2.89 14.17 -2.26
C LEU A 109 3.69 14.64 -3.48
N SER A 110 3.04 15.24 -4.48
CA SER A 110 3.73 15.76 -5.65
C SER A 110 4.57 17.00 -5.34
N ARG A 111 3.94 18.04 -4.77
CA ARG A 111 4.55 19.35 -4.56
C ARG A 111 5.58 19.36 -3.43
N VAL A 112 5.30 18.67 -2.33
CA VAL A 112 6.17 18.64 -1.14
C VAL A 112 7.07 17.42 -1.16
N GLY A 113 6.50 16.25 -1.45
CA GLY A 113 7.20 14.97 -1.45
C GLY A 113 8.08 14.75 -2.69
N GLY A 114 7.74 15.36 -3.83
CA GLY A 114 8.44 15.15 -5.11
C GLY A 114 8.03 13.87 -5.86
N PHE A 115 6.92 13.24 -5.45
CA PHE A 115 6.41 12.02 -6.10
C PHE A 115 5.56 12.38 -7.33
N THR A 116 6.01 12.02 -8.55
CA THR A 116 5.26 12.33 -9.78
C THR A 116 4.02 11.47 -9.95
N ASP A 117 4.08 10.20 -9.54
CA ASP A 117 3.02 9.20 -9.71
C ASP A 117 2.77 8.45 -8.41
N ALA A 118 2.52 9.20 -7.32
CA ALA A 118 2.31 8.60 -6.01
C ALA A 118 1.10 7.63 -6.01
N PRO A 119 1.22 6.42 -5.42
CA PRO A 119 0.17 5.41 -5.41
C PRO A 119 -0.94 5.73 -4.40
N VAL A 120 -1.73 6.79 -4.67
CA VAL A 120 -2.83 7.24 -3.80
C VAL A 120 -4.14 6.56 -4.19
N THR A 121 -4.70 5.77 -3.28
CA THR A 121 -6.00 5.10 -3.46
C THR A 121 -7.18 6.09 -3.36
N PRO A 122 -8.41 5.67 -3.73
CA PRO A 122 -9.61 6.39 -3.34
C PRO A 122 -9.72 6.55 -1.81
N VAL A 123 -10.31 7.66 -1.36
CA VAL A 123 -10.51 7.90 0.09
C VAL A 123 -11.50 6.88 0.64
N VAL A 124 -11.12 6.21 1.73
CA VAL A 124 -12.02 5.36 2.51
C VAL A 124 -13.08 6.25 3.17
N PRO A 125 -14.37 6.12 2.82
CA PRO A 125 -15.41 6.96 3.39
C PRO A 125 -15.64 6.62 4.87
N SER A 126 -15.98 7.63 5.67
CA SER A 126 -16.58 7.42 6.99
C SER A 126 -17.91 6.66 6.87
N PRO A 127 -18.18 5.66 7.73
CA PRO A 127 -19.47 4.99 7.80
C PRO A 127 -20.61 5.99 8.10
N GLY A 128 -20.39 6.88 9.08
CA GLY A 128 -21.26 8.01 9.38
C GLY A 128 -20.66 9.37 9.00
N GLN A 129 -21.45 10.24 8.36
CA GLN A 129 -21.03 11.62 8.02
C GLN A 129 -21.32 12.65 9.13
N LEU A 130 -22.21 12.29 10.06
CA LEU A 130 -22.72 13.10 11.17
C LEU A 130 -22.71 12.25 12.44
N GLY A 131 -22.78 12.85 13.61
CA GLY A 131 -22.83 12.14 14.90
C GLY A 131 -21.53 11.40 15.28
N TYR A 132 -20.51 11.40 14.43
CA TYR A 132 -19.29 10.63 14.62
C TYR A 132 -18.34 11.21 15.67
N ARG A 133 -18.47 12.49 16.06
CA ARG A 133 -17.46 13.18 16.87
C ARG A 133 -17.71 12.98 18.35
N ASN A 134 -16.87 12.17 19.01
CA ASN A 134 -16.99 11.83 20.43
C ASN A 134 -16.38 12.86 21.41
N HIS A 135 -15.65 13.88 20.91
CA HIS A 135 -14.95 14.87 21.72
C HIS A 135 -15.15 16.30 21.22
N ALA A 136 -15.51 17.20 22.13
CA ALA A 136 -15.60 18.62 21.89
C ALA A 136 -14.93 19.43 23.00
N ARG A 137 -14.28 20.53 22.62
CA ARG A 137 -13.82 21.57 23.54
C ARG A 137 -14.57 22.86 23.26
N PHE A 138 -15.49 23.20 24.15
CA PHE A 138 -16.33 24.39 24.07
C PHE A 138 -15.64 25.59 24.69
N THR A 139 -15.83 26.74 24.06
CA THR A 139 -15.58 28.04 24.69
C THR A 139 -16.81 28.45 25.48
N ILE A 140 -16.60 29.03 26.65
CA ILE A 140 -17.68 29.62 27.44
C ILE A 140 -17.83 31.09 27.04
N GLY A 141 -18.99 31.43 26.51
CA GLY A 141 -19.39 32.78 26.12
C GLY A 141 -20.20 33.50 27.21
N PRO A 142 -20.86 34.61 26.84
CA PRO A 142 -21.72 35.37 27.74
C PRO A 142 -22.76 34.48 28.43
N GLU A 143 -23.05 34.77 29.70
CA GLU A 143 -24.06 34.06 30.51
C GLU A 143 -23.82 32.53 30.62
N GLY A 144 -22.58 32.08 30.40
CA GLY A 144 -22.20 30.68 30.57
C GLY A 144 -22.59 29.81 29.39
N ALA A 145 -22.91 30.42 28.25
CA ALA A 145 -23.26 29.71 27.02
C ALA A 145 -22.06 28.94 26.47
N LEU A 146 -22.28 27.70 26.06
CA LEU A 146 -21.30 26.85 25.39
C LEU A 146 -21.41 27.08 23.88
N GLY A 147 -20.25 27.17 23.25
CA GLY A 147 -20.18 27.41 21.82
C GLY A 147 -18.75 27.44 21.29
N PHE A 148 -18.61 28.01 20.10
CA PHE A 148 -17.34 28.16 19.41
C PHE A 148 -17.08 29.62 19.06
N VAL A 149 -15.83 29.92 18.69
CA VAL A 149 -15.42 31.25 18.25
C VAL A 149 -15.21 31.18 16.74
N HIS A 150 -15.92 32.03 16.00
CA HIS A 150 -15.78 32.15 14.56
C HIS A 150 -14.31 32.45 14.21
N ARG A 151 -13.73 31.68 13.30
CA ARG A 151 -12.30 31.75 12.95
C ARG A 151 -11.82 33.15 12.53
N GLU A 152 -12.55 33.78 11.61
CA GLU A 152 -12.18 35.09 11.05
C GLU A 152 -12.66 36.27 11.90
N THR A 153 -13.95 36.36 12.23
CA THR A 153 -14.53 37.51 12.95
C THR A 153 -14.25 37.49 14.46
N ARG A 154 -13.85 36.33 15.01
CA ARG A 154 -13.66 36.09 16.45
C ARG A 154 -14.91 36.26 17.30
N GLN A 155 -16.08 36.30 16.68
CA GLN A 155 -17.35 36.37 17.39
C GLN A 155 -17.69 35.01 18.00
N PHE A 156 -18.28 35.04 19.20
CA PHE A 156 -18.78 33.85 19.86
C PHE A 156 -20.09 33.42 19.23
N VAL A 157 -20.21 32.11 18.95
CA VAL A 157 -21.40 31.48 18.39
C VAL A 157 -21.88 30.43 19.38
N ARG A 158 -23.02 30.69 20.00
CA ARG A 158 -23.72 29.73 20.85
C ARG A 158 -24.15 28.53 20.03
N ILE A 159 -23.92 27.33 20.55
CA ILE A 159 -24.34 26.08 19.91
C ILE A 159 -25.25 25.33 20.88
N ASP A 160 -26.51 25.09 20.49
CA ASP A 160 -27.42 24.27 21.29
C ASP A 160 -27.39 22.78 20.87
N ARG A 161 -27.03 22.49 19.61
CA ARG A 161 -26.81 21.13 19.10
C ARG A 161 -25.83 21.14 17.92
N CYS A 162 -24.84 20.27 17.92
CA CYS A 162 -23.91 20.11 16.80
C CYS A 162 -24.19 18.80 16.05
N LEU A 163 -24.42 18.87 14.74
CA LEU A 163 -24.70 17.69 13.92
C LEU A 163 -23.52 16.73 13.78
N LEU A 164 -22.28 17.19 13.95
CA LEU A 164 -21.11 16.29 13.92
C LEU A 164 -20.95 15.51 15.22
N MET A 165 -21.48 16.01 16.33
CA MET A 165 -21.20 15.44 17.65
C MET A 165 -22.09 14.26 17.97
N HIS A 166 -21.50 13.26 18.61
CA HIS A 166 -22.21 12.13 19.19
C HIS A 166 -23.29 12.62 20.18
N ASP A 167 -24.38 11.86 20.31
CA ASP A 167 -25.52 12.27 21.13
C ASP A 167 -25.14 12.46 22.60
N GLY A 168 -24.21 11.67 23.14
CA GLY A 168 -23.72 11.85 24.51
C GLY A 168 -23.08 13.24 24.73
N VAL A 169 -22.32 13.75 23.75
CA VAL A 169 -21.74 15.10 23.83
C VAL A 169 -22.85 16.16 23.76
N ASN A 170 -23.82 16.00 22.85
CA ASN A 170 -24.94 16.93 22.72
C ASN A 170 -25.86 16.94 23.95
N GLN A 171 -26.03 15.81 24.65
CA GLN A 171 -26.78 15.71 25.91
C GLN A 171 -26.08 16.46 27.03
N CYS A 172 -24.75 16.29 27.19
CA CYS A 172 -23.97 17.06 28.13
C CYS A 172 -24.00 18.57 27.81
N LEU A 173 -23.83 18.94 26.53
CA LEU A 173 -23.96 20.32 26.06
C LEU A 173 -25.29 20.95 26.49
N THR A 174 -26.40 20.26 26.22
CA THR A 174 -27.76 20.72 26.58
C THR A 174 -27.90 20.91 28.09
N SER A 175 -27.36 19.98 28.88
CA SER A 175 -27.48 19.99 30.34
C SER A 175 -26.69 21.11 31.02
N LEU A 176 -25.57 21.51 30.40
CA LEU A 176 -24.62 22.52 30.88
C LEU A 176 -24.85 23.92 30.30
N GLN A 177 -25.70 24.03 29.28
CA GLN A 177 -25.90 25.27 28.55
C GLN A 177 -26.33 26.42 29.48
N GLY A 178 -25.53 27.49 29.52
CA GLY A 178 -25.81 28.67 30.37
C GLY A 178 -25.42 28.51 31.84
N LYS A 179 -24.69 27.45 32.22
CA LYS A 179 -24.37 27.12 33.62
C LYS A 179 -22.87 27.10 33.94
N CYS A 180 -22.01 27.42 32.98
CA CYS A 180 -20.56 27.21 33.09
C CYS A 180 -19.74 28.50 33.33
N MET A 181 -20.32 29.54 33.94
CA MET A 181 -19.68 30.86 34.13
C MET A 181 -18.38 30.85 34.94
N GLU A 182 -18.13 29.78 35.70
CA GLU A 182 -16.94 29.59 36.52
C GLU A 182 -15.70 29.11 35.75
N THR A 183 -15.82 28.80 34.46
CA THR A 183 -14.70 28.45 33.58
C THR A 183 -14.77 29.19 32.25
N THR A 184 -13.65 29.25 31.52
CA THR A 184 -13.59 29.82 30.16
C THR A 184 -13.61 28.77 29.06
N GLN A 185 -13.35 27.51 29.42
CA GLN A 185 -13.26 26.37 28.51
C GLN A 185 -13.83 25.12 29.18
N LEU A 186 -14.48 24.28 28.39
CA LEU A 186 -15.05 23.02 28.86
C LEU A 186 -14.78 21.93 27.82
N SER A 187 -14.22 20.81 28.24
CA SER A 187 -14.05 19.61 27.43
C SER A 187 -15.14 18.61 27.75
N ILE A 188 -15.81 18.09 26.74
CA ILE A 188 -16.80 17.01 26.85
C ILE A 188 -16.35 15.87 25.94
N ARG A 189 -16.19 14.68 26.50
CA ARG A 189 -16.02 13.42 25.78
C ARG A 189 -17.17 12.47 26.10
N ALA A 190 -17.61 11.69 25.14
CA ALA A 190 -18.61 10.65 25.33
C ALA A 190 -18.21 9.40 24.55
N GLY A 191 -18.05 8.26 25.25
CA GLY A 191 -17.80 6.98 24.59
C GLY A 191 -18.98 6.59 23.72
N GLN A 192 -18.72 6.24 22.47
CA GLN A 192 -19.78 5.93 21.50
C GLN A 192 -20.48 4.62 21.86
N GLU A 193 -19.68 3.61 22.20
CA GLU A 193 -20.17 2.26 22.49
C GLU A 193 -20.49 2.04 23.97
N THR A 194 -19.78 2.74 24.86
CA THR A 194 -19.90 2.54 26.32
C THR A 194 -20.95 3.42 26.96
N GLY A 195 -21.30 4.55 26.32
CA GLY A 195 -22.11 5.62 26.90
C GLY A 195 -21.44 6.39 28.05
N ASP A 196 -20.16 6.10 28.35
CA ASP A 196 -19.42 6.79 29.41
C ASP A 196 -19.13 8.25 29.02
N THR A 197 -19.01 9.15 29.99
CA THR A 197 -18.80 10.58 29.70
C THR A 197 -17.75 11.20 30.61
N LEU A 198 -16.98 12.11 30.04
CA LEU A 198 -16.04 12.95 30.76
C LEU A 198 -16.34 14.42 30.49
N VAL A 199 -16.56 15.18 31.56
CA VAL A 199 -16.74 16.62 31.53
C VAL A 199 -15.65 17.27 32.39
N GLN A 200 -14.83 18.13 31.80
CA GLN A 200 -13.72 18.81 32.47
C GLN A 200 -13.74 20.31 32.18
N PRO A 201 -13.44 21.19 33.17
CA PRO A 201 -13.03 20.89 34.55
C PRO A 201 -14.19 20.45 35.46
N THR A 202 -13.90 20.21 36.74
CA THR A 202 -14.93 20.12 37.79
C THR A 202 -15.69 21.44 37.88
N LEU A 203 -17.02 21.35 37.91
CA LEU A 203 -17.94 22.48 38.07
C LEU A 203 -18.64 22.37 39.43
N ILE A 204 -18.84 23.50 40.12
CA ILE A 204 -19.49 23.59 41.43
C ILE A 204 -20.85 24.32 41.38
N GLU A 205 -21.26 24.80 40.21
CA GLU A 205 -22.58 25.40 39.98
C GLU A 205 -23.72 24.43 40.42
N PRO A 206 -24.53 24.78 41.44
CA PRO A 206 -25.51 23.86 42.04
C PRO A 206 -26.62 23.38 41.10
N THR A 207 -26.88 24.10 40.00
CA THR A 207 -27.91 23.73 39.02
C THR A 207 -27.43 22.72 37.96
N ILE A 208 -26.16 22.31 38.01
CA ILE A 208 -25.61 21.25 37.18
C ILE A 208 -25.90 19.89 37.83
N THR A 209 -26.64 19.04 37.10
CA THR A 209 -27.10 17.73 37.60
C THR A 209 -26.27 16.56 37.08
N ILE A 210 -25.37 16.80 36.13
CA ILE A 210 -24.50 15.76 35.56
C ILE A 210 -23.14 15.75 36.28
N ALA A 211 -22.47 14.60 36.27
CA ALA A 211 -21.12 14.49 36.82
C ALA A 211 -20.12 15.33 36.00
N THR A 212 -19.25 16.05 36.72
CA THR A 212 -18.13 16.82 36.16
C THR A 212 -16.86 16.53 36.95
N GLY A 213 -15.69 16.80 36.38
CA GLY A 213 -14.41 16.52 37.01
C GLY A 213 -13.92 15.08 36.89
N GLN A 214 -14.55 14.26 36.05
CA GLN A 214 -14.10 12.88 35.76
C GLN A 214 -12.67 12.90 35.21
N LYS A 215 -11.77 12.11 35.78
CA LYS A 215 -10.35 12.09 35.35
C LYS A 215 -10.14 11.35 34.02
N SER A 216 -11.11 10.54 33.62
CA SER A 216 -11.04 9.59 32.51
C SER A 216 -12.44 9.15 32.09
N TYR A 217 -12.59 8.64 30.88
CA TYR A 217 -13.76 7.88 30.43
C TYR A 217 -13.32 6.59 29.74
N LEU A 218 -14.29 5.70 29.46
CA LEU A 218 -14.12 4.51 28.66
C LEU A 218 -14.75 4.70 27.27
N ASP A 219 -14.11 4.18 26.24
CA ASP A 219 -14.71 3.96 24.91
C ASP A 219 -14.31 2.57 24.41
N SER A 220 -14.72 2.16 23.21
CA SER A 220 -14.21 0.93 22.61
C SER A 220 -14.03 1.00 21.10
N ILE A 221 -12.98 0.35 20.59
CA ILE A 221 -12.74 0.11 19.16
C ILE A 221 -12.80 -1.41 18.96
N GLU A 222 -13.63 -1.89 18.03
CA GLU A 222 -13.78 -3.33 17.73
C GLU A 222 -14.01 -4.20 18.99
N GLY A 223 -14.83 -3.69 19.92
CA GLY A 223 -15.14 -4.36 21.19
C GLY A 223 -14.07 -4.26 22.28
N GLN A 224 -12.84 -3.82 21.96
CA GLN A 224 -11.80 -3.59 22.96
C GLN A 224 -11.99 -2.25 23.66
N LYS A 225 -12.03 -2.29 25.00
CA LYS A 225 -12.27 -1.13 25.84
C LYS A 225 -10.98 -0.35 26.08
N PHE A 226 -11.05 0.95 25.87
CA PHE A 226 -9.97 1.89 26.13
C PHE A 226 -10.39 2.88 27.20
N ARG A 227 -9.64 2.88 28.30
CA ARG A 227 -9.59 3.96 29.26
C ARG A 227 -8.76 5.10 28.69
N VAL A 228 -9.32 6.29 28.74
CA VAL A 228 -8.69 7.51 28.24
C VAL A 228 -8.81 8.60 29.29
N SER A 229 -7.68 9.00 29.86
CA SER A 229 -7.60 10.13 30.78
C SER A 229 -7.81 11.46 30.06
N SER A 230 -8.28 12.49 30.78
CA SER A 230 -8.58 13.81 30.21
C SER A 230 -7.48 14.42 29.31
N PRO A 231 -6.17 14.37 29.68
CA PRO A 231 -5.11 14.95 28.85
C PRO A 231 -4.69 14.05 27.69
N SER A 232 -5.09 12.77 27.69
CA SER A 232 -4.66 11.78 26.70
C SER A 232 -5.43 11.96 25.38
N PHE A 233 -4.73 11.71 24.27
CA PHE A 233 -5.35 11.71 22.94
C PHE A 233 -6.11 10.41 22.71
N PHE A 234 -7.23 10.50 21.98
CA PHE A 234 -7.97 9.37 21.46
C PHE A 234 -8.68 9.81 20.19
N GLN A 235 -8.87 8.88 19.25
CA GLN A 235 -9.48 9.20 17.96
C GLN A 235 -10.92 9.67 18.15
N VAL A 236 -11.27 10.75 17.45
CA VAL A 236 -12.58 11.39 17.64
C VAL A 236 -13.71 10.76 16.85
N ASN A 237 -13.36 9.93 15.86
CA ASN A 237 -14.25 9.12 15.05
C ASN A 237 -13.81 7.65 15.22
N VAL A 238 -14.49 6.93 16.09
CA VAL A 238 -14.09 5.57 16.52
C VAL A 238 -14.27 4.57 15.38
N GLU A 239 -15.33 4.72 14.58
CA GLU A 239 -15.58 3.89 13.40
C GLU A 239 -14.44 4.01 12.37
N GLN A 240 -13.93 5.23 12.14
CA GLN A 240 -12.78 5.43 11.26
C GLN A 240 -11.45 4.99 11.88
N ALA A 241 -11.30 5.08 13.21
CA ALA A 241 -10.14 4.52 13.89
C ALA A 241 -10.06 2.99 13.71
N ALA A 242 -11.20 2.30 13.73
CA ALA A 242 -11.28 0.88 13.38
C ALA A 242 -10.81 0.62 11.94
N GLN A 243 -11.27 1.44 10.98
CA GLN A 243 -10.83 1.32 9.57
C GLN A 243 -9.32 1.57 9.38
N VAL A 244 -8.71 2.47 10.16
CA VAL A 244 -7.24 2.63 10.17
C VAL A 244 -6.58 1.35 10.66
N ALA A 245 -7.03 0.78 11.77
CA ALA A 245 -6.48 -0.46 12.30
C ALA A 245 -6.64 -1.64 11.32
N ASP A 246 -7.81 -1.80 10.70
CA ASP A 246 -8.06 -2.81 9.67
C ASP A 246 -7.10 -2.64 8.49
N THR A 247 -6.91 -1.40 8.04
CA THR A 247 -5.97 -1.07 6.96
C THR A 247 -4.55 -1.50 7.32
N LEU A 248 -4.10 -1.26 8.55
CA LEU A 248 -2.78 -1.69 9.02
C LEU A 248 -2.67 -3.22 9.04
N LEU A 249 -3.64 -3.92 9.65
CA LEU A 249 -3.63 -5.38 9.78
C LEU A 249 -3.65 -6.09 8.42
N GLN A 250 -4.43 -5.59 7.46
CA GLN A 250 -4.57 -6.18 6.12
C GLN A 250 -3.33 -6.00 5.24
N ASN A 251 -2.60 -4.89 5.40
CA ASN A 251 -1.53 -4.54 4.47
C ASN A 251 -0.11 -4.80 5.02
N LEU A 252 0.05 -4.94 6.33
CA LEU A 252 1.35 -5.17 6.93
C LEU A 252 1.82 -6.64 6.87
N ASP A 253 0.94 -7.59 6.53
CA ASP A 253 1.23 -9.04 6.50
C ASP A 253 2.03 -9.47 7.75
N LEU A 254 1.43 -9.21 8.90
CA LEU A 254 2.01 -9.45 10.21
C LEU A 254 2.09 -10.95 10.50
N LYS A 255 3.23 -11.37 11.05
CA LYS A 255 3.51 -12.76 11.41
C LYS A 255 3.64 -12.89 12.92
N SER A 256 3.30 -14.06 13.44
CA SER A 256 3.45 -14.40 14.86
C SER A 256 4.90 -14.38 15.36
N THR A 257 5.87 -14.26 14.45
CA THR A 257 7.31 -14.11 14.75
C THR A 257 7.77 -12.66 14.81
N ASP A 258 6.96 -11.71 14.33
CA ASP A 258 7.40 -10.34 14.10
C ASP A 258 7.50 -9.55 15.41
N VAL A 259 8.48 -8.64 15.44
CA VAL A 259 8.59 -7.58 16.45
C VAL A 259 8.08 -6.28 15.83
N VAL A 260 7.04 -5.70 16.42
CA VAL A 260 6.43 -4.45 15.96
C VAL A 260 6.81 -3.32 16.88
N LEU A 261 7.23 -2.18 16.32
CA LEU A 261 7.34 -0.92 17.04
C LEU A 261 6.08 -0.09 16.80
N ASP A 262 5.34 0.22 17.85
CA ASP A 262 4.27 1.23 17.86
C ASP A 262 4.83 2.53 18.46
N ALA A 263 5.24 3.45 17.61
CA ALA A 263 5.81 4.72 18.02
C ALA A 263 4.74 5.81 18.05
N TYR A 264 4.75 6.61 19.12
CA TYR A 264 3.68 7.54 19.46
C TYR A 264 2.37 6.80 19.83
N THR A 265 2.51 5.70 20.59
CA THR A 265 1.42 4.75 20.86
C THR A 265 0.20 5.38 21.57
N GLY A 266 0.37 6.54 22.21
CA GLY A 266 -0.69 7.20 22.96
C GLY A 266 -1.22 6.30 24.07
N VAL A 267 -2.53 6.03 24.04
CA VAL A 267 -3.19 5.15 25.01
C VAL A 267 -3.09 3.65 24.64
N GLY A 268 -2.23 3.28 23.68
CA GLY A 268 -1.98 1.90 23.30
C GLY A 268 -2.93 1.35 22.24
N THR A 269 -3.58 2.20 21.43
CA THR A 269 -4.62 1.76 20.48
C THR A 269 -4.11 0.71 19.50
N PHE A 270 -3.04 1.01 18.75
CA PHE A 270 -2.49 0.04 17.80
C PHE A 270 -1.78 -1.10 18.53
N ALA A 271 -1.03 -0.83 19.60
CA ALA A 271 -0.40 -1.86 20.41
C ALA A 271 -1.40 -2.95 20.87
N VAL A 272 -2.57 -2.58 21.39
CA VAL A 272 -3.63 -3.52 21.82
C VAL A 272 -4.16 -4.36 20.65
N LEU A 273 -4.39 -3.73 19.49
CA LEU A 273 -4.99 -4.39 18.32
C LEU A 273 -3.99 -5.28 17.57
N VAL A 274 -2.70 -4.93 17.58
CA VAL A 274 -1.64 -5.65 16.87
C VAL A 274 -1.07 -6.79 17.70
N ALA A 275 -0.96 -6.64 19.03
CA ALA A 275 -0.34 -7.62 19.92
C ALA A 275 -0.81 -9.07 19.74
N PRO A 276 -2.09 -9.39 19.48
CA PRO A 276 -2.54 -10.77 19.26
C PRO A 276 -1.92 -11.46 18.03
N HIS A 277 -1.34 -10.71 17.10
CA HIS A 277 -0.89 -11.22 15.80
C HIS A 277 0.63 -11.40 15.71
N VAL A 278 1.40 -10.98 16.71
CA VAL A 278 2.86 -10.82 16.61
C VAL A 278 3.60 -11.35 17.83
N LYS A 279 4.92 -11.55 17.70
CA LYS A 279 5.77 -12.06 18.80
C LYS A 279 5.85 -11.05 19.92
N LYS A 280 6.07 -9.77 19.58
CA LYS A 280 6.28 -8.69 20.55
C LYS A 280 5.88 -7.34 19.96
N VAL A 281 5.30 -6.47 20.78
CA VAL A 281 5.11 -5.05 20.48
C VAL A 281 5.99 -4.22 21.42
N ILE A 282 6.77 -3.30 20.87
CA ILE A 282 7.48 -2.24 21.60
C ILE A 282 6.66 -0.97 21.40
N ALA A 283 6.07 -0.43 22.46
CA ALA A 283 5.15 0.69 22.39
C ALA A 283 5.74 1.92 23.10
N VAL A 284 6.04 2.98 22.34
CA VAL A 284 6.78 4.16 22.81
C VAL A 284 5.87 5.38 22.88
N GLU A 285 5.84 6.04 24.04
CA GLU A 285 5.03 7.24 24.29
C GLU A 285 5.72 8.18 25.28
N GLU A 286 5.65 9.50 25.05
CA GLU A 286 6.30 10.50 25.90
C GLU A 286 5.41 10.98 27.06
N SER A 287 4.09 10.93 26.89
CA SER A 287 3.11 11.36 27.87
C SER A 287 2.92 10.29 28.94
N SER A 288 3.34 10.61 30.17
CA SER A 288 3.14 9.74 31.32
C SER A 288 1.67 9.41 31.61
N ALA A 289 0.76 10.31 31.29
CA ALA A 289 -0.69 10.07 31.42
C ALA A 289 -1.18 9.04 30.38
N ALA A 290 -0.72 9.15 29.14
CA ALA A 290 -1.09 8.22 28.09
C ALA A 290 -0.46 6.83 28.32
N VAL A 291 0.79 6.75 28.80
CA VAL A 291 1.41 5.49 29.23
C VAL A 291 0.66 4.83 30.39
N ALA A 292 0.15 5.61 31.34
CA ALA A 292 -0.67 5.09 32.43
C ALA A 292 -1.98 4.47 31.89
N ASP A 293 -2.65 5.17 30.97
CA ASP A 293 -3.84 4.65 30.29
C ASP A 293 -3.51 3.40 29.47
N ALA A 294 -2.43 3.41 28.69
CA ALA A 294 -1.98 2.28 27.88
C ALA A 294 -1.72 1.04 28.74
N ARG A 295 -1.07 1.21 29.90
CA ARG A 295 -0.84 0.09 30.83
C ARG A 295 -2.14 -0.55 31.31
N GLU A 296 -3.19 0.24 31.56
CA GLU A 296 -4.51 -0.29 31.90
C GLU A 296 -5.18 -0.97 30.70
N ASN A 297 -5.09 -0.35 29.52
CA ASN A 297 -5.74 -0.82 28.28
C ASN A 297 -5.15 -2.13 27.74
N LEU A 298 -3.85 -2.37 27.95
CA LEU A 298 -3.20 -3.60 27.54
C LEU A 298 -3.75 -4.84 28.26
N GLY A 299 -4.49 -4.68 29.36
CA GLY A 299 -5.38 -5.73 29.87
C GLY A 299 -4.74 -7.09 30.17
N GLY A 300 -3.42 -7.13 30.41
CA GLY A 300 -2.67 -8.36 30.66
C GLY A 300 -1.98 -8.97 29.43
N LEU A 301 -1.91 -8.27 28.29
CA LEU A 301 -1.07 -8.65 27.16
C LEU A 301 0.40 -8.69 27.59
N GLU A 302 0.97 -9.90 27.71
CA GLU A 302 2.34 -10.11 28.20
C GLU A 302 3.41 -9.82 27.13
N ASN A 303 3.01 -9.76 25.86
CA ASN A 303 3.92 -9.54 24.73
C ASN A 303 4.05 -8.07 24.31
N VAL A 304 3.64 -7.12 25.15
CA VAL A 304 3.78 -5.67 24.89
C VAL A 304 4.72 -5.04 25.91
N GLU A 305 5.79 -4.41 25.42
CA GLU A 305 6.74 -3.62 26.19
C GLU A 305 6.40 -2.12 26.05
N LEU A 306 5.93 -1.50 27.13
CA LEU A 306 5.69 -0.05 27.18
C LEU A 306 6.95 0.70 27.61
N VAL A 307 7.37 1.66 26.78
CA VAL A 307 8.54 2.51 27.02
C VAL A 307 8.10 3.97 27.13
N LEU A 308 8.30 4.57 28.31
CA LEU A 308 8.08 6.00 28.53
C LEU A 308 9.29 6.79 28.04
N GLY A 309 9.12 7.59 27.01
CA GLY A 309 10.18 8.42 26.46
C GLY A 309 9.82 9.00 25.09
N LYS A 310 10.67 9.89 24.60
CA LYS A 310 10.51 10.44 23.26
C LYS A 310 10.98 9.45 22.22
N THR A 311 10.21 9.29 21.15
CA THR A 311 10.52 8.38 20.05
C THR A 311 11.95 8.58 19.52
N GLU A 312 12.40 9.83 19.34
CA GLU A 312 13.75 10.14 18.85
C GLU A 312 14.90 9.84 19.83
N GLU A 313 14.59 9.62 21.11
CA GLU A 313 15.57 9.25 22.15
C GLU A 313 15.61 7.73 22.36
N ILE A 314 14.48 7.05 22.15
CA ILE A 314 14.35 5.60 22.33
C ILE A 314 14.83 4.82 21.11
N LEU A 315 14.44 5.23 19.89
CA LEU A 315 14.76 4.52 18.64
C LEU A 315 16.25 4.15 18.46
N PRO A 316 17.23 5.04 18.72
CA PRO A 316 18.65 4.70 18.56
C PRO A 316 19.16 3.59 19.49
N ASN A 317 18.44 3.31 20.59
CA ASN A 317 18.89 2.44 21.68
C ASN A 317 18.05 1.16 21.79
N LEU A 318 17.23 0.84 20.78
CA LEU A 318 16.45 -0.39 20.78
C LEU A 318 17.37 -1.63 20.78
N GLU A 319 17.13 -2.55 21.71
CA GLU A 319 17.91 -3.78 21.85
C GLU A 319 17.61 -4.79 20.73
N GLU A 320 16.36 -4.84 20.28
CA GLU A 320 15.86 -5.72 19.22
C GLU A 320 15.37 -4.84 18.06
N ARG A 321 15.75 -5.21 16.84
CA ARG A 321 15.34 -4.48 15.63
C ARG A 321 13.89 -4.87 15.28
N PRO A 322 12.97 -3.90 15.13
CA PRO A 322 11.61 -4.19 14.71
C PRO A 322 11.55 -4.66 13.25
N ASP A 323 10.72 -5.66 12.98
CA ASP A 323 10.35 -6.13 11.64
C ASP A 323 9.37 -5.16 10.96
N VAL A 324 8.51 -4.54 11.77
CA VAL A 324 7.51 -3.56 11.33
C VAL A 324 7.51 -2.36 12.26
N VAL A 325 7.40 -1.16 11.70
CA VAL A 325 7.22 0.09 12.45
C VAL A 325 5.88 0.71 12.10
N ILE A 326 5.09 1.08 13.10
CA ILE A 326 3.88 1.89 12.99
C ILE A 326 4.20 3.25 13.60
N LEU A 327 3.95 4.32 12.84
CA LEU A 327 4.13 5.71 13.25
C LEU A 327 2.78 6.41 13.27
N ASP A 328 2.41 7.05 14.38
CA ASP A 328 1.26 7.98 14.45
C ASP A 328 1.67 9.32 15.11
N PRO A 329 2.56 10.11 14.47
CA PRO A 329 3.09 11.32 15.07
C PRO A 329 2.04 12.44 15.14
N PRO A 330 2.29 13.49 15.96
CA PRO A 330 1.44 14.67 15.97
C PRO A 330 1.47 15.40 14.61
N ARG A 331 0.60 16.39 14.41
CA ARG A 331 0.50 17.22 13.19
C ARG A 331 1.82 17.80 12.66
N ALA A 332 2.83 17.96 13.51
CA ALA A 332 4.16 18.43 13.10
C ALA A 332 4.96 17.40 12.27
N GLY A 333 4.51 16.14 12.25
CA GLY A 333 5.22 14.98 11.70
C GLY A 333 6.29 14.45 12.65
N CYS A 334 7.12 13.54 12.15
CA CYS A 334 8.23 12.98 12.91
C CYS A 334 9.33 14.01 13.16
N HIS A 335 9.99 13.90 14.31
CA HIS A 335 11.20 14.65 14.57
C HIS A 335 12.31 14.21 13.59
N PRO A 336 13.20 15.10 13.10
CA PRO A 336 14.24 14.72 12.14
C PRO A 336 15.15 13.57 12.60
N ARG A 337 15.45 13.50 13.90
CA ARG A 337 16.21 12.37 14.48
C ARG A 337 15.45 11.04 14.42
N THR A 338 14.12 11.05 14.59
CA THR A 338 13.27 9.87 14.38
C THR A 338 13.46 9.32 12.97
N LEU A 339 13.37 10.18 11.95
CA LEU A 339 13.56 9.78 10.55
C LEU A 339 14.96 9.19 10.29
N GLN A 340 16.01 9.84 10.82
CA GLN A 340 17.39 9.33 10.71
C GLN A 340 17.57 7.97 11.41
N SER A 341 16.96 7.78 12.57
CA SER A 341 16.98 6.50 13.27
C SER A 341 16.24 5.42 12.50
N LEU A 342 15.09 5.72 11.88
CA LEU A 342 14.36 4.78 11.03
C LEU A 342 15.17 4.35 9.81
N LEU A 343 15.84 5.29 9.14
CA LEU A 343 16.77 4.99 8.03
C LEU A 343 17.94 4.10 8.49
N SER A 344 18.43 4.31 9.72
CA SER A 344 19.54 3.51 10.28
C SER A 344 19.10 2.11 10.72
N LEU A 345 17.91 1.99 11.31
CA LEU A 345 17.27 0.71 11.62
C LEU A 345 16.92 -0.07 10.35
N ALA A 346 16.53 0.65 9.30
CA ALA A 346 16.11 0.13 8.01
C ALA A 346 15.12 -1.03 8.16
N SER A 347 14.16 -0.96 9.09
CA SER A 347 13.14 -2.00 9.30
C SER A 347 12.45 -2.39 7.98
N PRO A 348 12.14 -3.67 7.73
CA PRO A 348 11.55 -4.14 6.48
C PRO A 348 10.28 -3.41 6.02
N LYS A 349 9.39 -3.06 6.96
CA LYS A 349 8.13 -2.36 6.67
C LYS A 349 7.92 -1.19 7.62
N ILE A 350 7.34 -0.11 7.10
CA ILE A 350 6.85 1.02 7.88
C ILE A 350 5.41 1.33 7.45
N ALA A 351 4.49 1.46 8.42
CA ALA A 351 3.23 2.16 8.24
C ALA A 351 3.31 3.52 8.93
N TYR A 352 2.94 4.57 8.20
CA TYR A 352 2.88 5.94 8.70
C TYR A 352 1.45 6.45 8.64
N VAL A 353 0.83 6.62 9.81
CA VAL A 353 -0.47 7.26 10.01
C VAL A 353 -0.28 8.77 10.18
N SER A 354 -1.02 9.60 9.44
CA SER A 354 -0.91 11.06 9.53
C SER A 354 -2.21 11.78 9.20
N CYS A 355 -2.53 12.78 10.03
CA CYS A 355 -3.65 13.69 9.82
C CYS A 355 -3.31 14.97 9.03
N ASP A 356 -2.05 15.12 8.56
CA ASP A 356 -1.61 16.24 7.73
C ASP A 356 -0.79 15.74 6.51
N PRO A 357 -1.36 15.85 5.29
CA PRO A 357 -0.69 15.37 4.08
C PRO A 357 0.63 16.09 3.74
N GLU A 358 0.80 17.36 4.11
CA GLU A 358 2.01 18.13 3.76
C GLU A 358 3.19 17.68 4.62
N THR A 359 2.98 17.46 5.92
CA THR A 359 4.03 16.92 6.80
C THR A 359 4.31 15.46 6.52
N LEU A 360 3.29 14.65 6.18
CA LEU A 360 3.48 13.29 5.67
C LEU A 360 4.39 13.29 4.43
N ALA A 361 4.06 14.10 3.42
CA ALA A 361 4.83 14.15 2.18
C ALA A 361 6.29 14.60 2.42
N ARG A 362 6.52 15.55 3.32
CA ARG A 362 7.87 15.96 3.74
C ARG A 362 8.66 14.80 4.34
N ASP A 363 8.05 14.03 5.22
CA ASP A 363 8.73 12.93 5.90
C ASP A 363 8.96 11.74 4.96
N LEU A 364 7.99 11.43 4.10
CA LEU A 364 8.11 10.41 3.06
C LEU A 364 9.24 10.73 2.07
N LYS A 365 9.45 12.00 1.72
CA LYS A 365 10.57 12.41 0.88
C LYS A 365 11.92 11.99 1.46
N ILE A 366 12.07 12.09 2.78
CA ILE A 366 13.31 11.73 3.48
C ILE A 366 13.43 10.20 3.60
N LEU A 367 12.35 9.50 3.94
CA LEU A 367 12.37 8.05 4.08
C LEU A 367 12.62 7.33 2.74
N CYS A 368 12.00 7.83 1.67
CA CYS A 368 12.04 7.21 0.35
C CYS A 368 13.19 7.74 -0.54
N GLU A 369 14.15 8.49 0.02
CA GLU A 369 15.29 8.98 -0.77
C GLU A 369 16.17 7.81 -1.25
N ASP A 370 16.44 6.85 -0.36
CA ASP A 370 17.34 5.71 -0.66
C ASP A 370 16.81 4.36 -0.15
N ILE A 371 16.33 4.31 1.10
CA ILE A 371 16.13 3.06 1.85
C ILE A 371 14.74 2.47 1.65
N TYR A 372 13.72 3.29 1.45
CA TYR A 372 12.33 2.85 1.35
C TYR A 372 11.71 3.15 0.00
N VAL A 373 10.74 2.33 -0.39
CA VAL A 373 9.82 2.59 -1.49
C VAL A 373 8.45 2.89 -0.91
N LEU A 374 7.76 3.88 -1.47
CA LEU A 374 6.37 4.17 -1.12
C LEU A 374 5.47 3.20 -1.89
N ASP A 375 4.92 2.20 -1.22
CA ASP A 375 4.08 1.17 -1.84
C ASP A 375 2.68 1.72 -2.13
N GLN A 376 2.10 2.42 -1.15
CA GLN A 376 0.72 2.92 -1.22
C GLN A 376 0.47 4.05 -0.23
N VAL A 377 -0.44 4.96 -0.57
CA VAL A 377 -1.04 5.92 0.39
C VAL A 377 -2.56 5.75 0.36
N ILE A 378 -3.12 5.43 1.52
CA ILE A 378 -4.54 5.18 1.71
C ILE A 378 -5.12 6.33 2.53
N PRO A 379 -5.82 7.29 1.91
CA PRO A 379 -6.52 8.32 2.64
C PRO A 379 -7.83 7.79 3.23
N LEU A 380 -8.18 8.27 4.42
CA LEU A 380 -9.42 7.95 5.14
C LEU A 380 -10.12 9.24 5.55
N ASP A 381 -11.44 9.26 5.43
CA ASP A 381 -12.25 10.37 5.90
C ASP A 381 -12.56 10.27 7.39
N MET A 382 -11.54 10.49 8.22
CA MET A 382 -11.68 10.60 9.68
C MET A 382 -12.57 11.78 10.11
N PHE A 383 -12.72 12.82 9.26
CA PHE A 383 -13.41 14.07 9.58
C PHE A 383 -14.35 14.55 8.46
N PRO A 384 -15.49 13.86 8.23
CA PRO A 384 -16.49 14.29 7.25
C PRO A 384 -16.94 15.74 7.48
N GLN A 385 -17.35 16.43 6.40
CA GLN A 385 -17.77 17.85 6.42
C GLN A 385 -16.65 18.86 6.73
N THR A 386 -15.41 18.39 6.90
CA THR A 386 -14.20 19.21 7.09
C THR A 386 -13.17 18.91 6.01
N HIS A 387 -12.20 19.81 5.88
CA HIS A 387 -11.10 19.64 4.94
C HIS A 387 -10.01 18.65 5.38
N HIS A 388 -10.10 18.13 6.61
CA HIS A 388 -9.09 17.23 7.17
C HIS A 388 -9.20 15.84 6.54
N VAL A 389 -8.06 15.18 6.38
CA VAL A 389 -7.95 13.82 5.84
C VAL A 389 -6.88 13.10 6.65
N GLU A 390 -7.18 11.88 7.06
CA GLU A 390 -6.23 10.97 7.68
C GLU A 390 -5.60 10.13 6.56
N CYS A 391 -4.33 9.76 6.68
CA CYS A 391 -3.62 8.99 5.67
C CYS A 391 -2.84 7.86 6.34
N VAL A 392 -2.87 6.68 5.74
CA VAL A 392 -1.95 5.58 6.04
C VAL A 392 -1.02 5.42 4.84
N ALA A 393 0.26 5.73 5.01
CA ALA A 393 1.28 5.45 4.01
C ALA A 393 2.01 4.16 4.36
N LEU A 394 2.16 3.28 3.38
CA LEU A 394 2.83 1.99 3.50
C LEU A 394 4.15 2.05 2.75
N LEU A 395 5.23 1.69 3.45
CA LEU A 395 6.56 1.68 2.90
C LEU A 395 7.20 0.31 3.11
N SER A 396 7.84 -0.17 2.05
CA SER A 396 8.70 -1.35 2.08
C SER A 396 10.15 -0.91 1.97
N ARG A 397 11.04 -1.61 2.65
CA ARG A 397 12.47 -1.42 2.43
C ARG A 397 12.78 -1.74 0.97
N ASN A 398 13.53 -0.85 0.32
CA ASN A 398 14.16 -1.05 -0.97
C ASN A 398 15.20 -2.17 -0.84
N GLU A 399 14.74 -3.42 -0.85
CA GLU A 399 15.64 -4.55 -0.98
C GLU A 399 16.04 -4.67 -2.44
N PRO A 400 17.35 -4.67 -2.76
CA PRO A 400 17.77 -4.99 -4.11
C PRO A 400 17.24 -6.39 -4.42
N ALA A 401 16.50 -6.50 -5.54
CA ALA A 401 15.88 -7.73 -6.01
C ALA A 401 16.82 -8.91 -5.74
N GLN A 402 16.29 -9.96 -5.10
CA GLN A 402 17.10 -11.12 -4.77
C GLN A 402 17.73 -11.65 -6.07
N PRO A 403 19.06 -11.78 -6.13
CA PRO A 403 19.74 -12.07 -7.38
C PRO A 403 19.27 -13.43 -7.90
N LEU A 404 18.86 -13.47 -9.17
CA LEU A 404 18.42 -14.68 -9.84
C LEU A 404 19.55 -15.23 -10.70
N PHE A 405 19.81 -16.53 -10.62
CA PHE A 405 20.87 -17.20 -11.37
C PHE A 405 20.29 -18.31 -12.24
N LEU A 406 20.66 -18.35 -13.51
CA LEU A 406 20.34 -19.44 -14.43
C LEU A 406 21.55 -20.37 -14.55
N ALA A 407 21.43 -21.59 -14.01
CA ALA A 407 22.44 -22.64 -14.04
C ALA A 407 22.51 -23.37 -15.40
N SER A 408 22.47 -22.63 -16.50
CA SER A 408 22.43 -23.20 -17.85
C SER A 408 23.08 -22.30 -18.89
N ALA A 409 23.91 -22.89 -19.76
CA ALA A 409 24.46 -22.21 -20.94
C ALA A 409 23.47 -22.09 -22.12
N SER A 410 22.27 -22.66 -22.01
CA SER A 410 21.30 -22.70 -23.12
C SER A 410 20.79 -21.29 -23.48
N PRO A 411 21.02 -20.80 -24.71
CA PRO A 411 20.52 -19.49 -25.14
C PRO A 411 19.00 -19.39 -25.07
N ARG A 412 18.30 -20.49 -25.34
CA ARG A 412 16.83 -20.56 -25.37
C ARG A 412 16.21 -20.45 -23.98
N ARG A 413 16.84 -21.05 -22.96
CA ARG A 413 16.39 -20.92 -21.56
C ARG A 413 16.59 -19.49 -21.06
N ARG A 414 17.68 -18.85 -21.47
CA ARG A 414 17.95 -17.44 -21.21
C ARG A 414 16.88 -16.55 -21.87
N GLU A 415 16.53 -16.81 -23.13
CA GLU A 415 15.48 -16.07 -23.85
C GLU A 415 14.12 -16.22 -23.17
N LEU A 416 13.69 -17.45 -22.87
CA LEU A 416 12.43 -17.70 -22.14
C LEU A 416 12.39 -16.99 -20.78
N LEU A 417 13.49 -17.02 -20.01
CA LEU A 417 13.54 -16.36 -18.72
C LEU A 417 13.54 -14.82 -18.86
N ALA A 418 14.16 -14.29 -19.91
CA ALA A 418 14.18 -12.84 -20.20
C ALA A 418 12.80 -12.30 -20.59
N GLU A 419 11.91 -13.13 -21.15
CA GLU A 419 10.51 -12.74 -21.44
C GLU A 419 9.73 -12.39 -20.17
N LEU A 420 10.16 -12.82 -18.98
CA LEU A 420 9.57 -12.41 -17.71
C LEU A 420 9.98 -10.99 -17.26
N GLY A 421 10.89 -10.31 -17.97
CA GLY A 421 11.41 -9.01 -17.58
C GLY A 421 12.25 -9.04 -16.30
N LEU A 422 12.74 -10.22 -15.89
CA LEU A 422 13.57 -10.39 -14.70
C LEU A 422 15.04 -10.11 -15.01
N GLU A 423 15.74 -9.45 -14.08
CA GLU A 423 17.19 -9.40 -14.10
C GLU A 423 17.78 -10.69 -13.52
N PHE A 424 18.60 -11.40 -14.30
CA PHE A 424 19.28 -12.61 -13.86
C PHE A 424 20.69 -12.75 -14.43
N ARG A 425 21.51 -13.56 -13.77
CA ARG A 425 22.88 -13.88 -14.19
C ARG A 425 22.96 -15.31 -14.69
N VAL A 426 23.64 -15.52 -15.81
CA VAL A 426 23.87 -16.86 -16.36
C VAL A 426 25.16 -17.43 -15.78
N MET A 427 25.08 -18.58 -15.11
CA MET A 427 26.22 -19.29 -14.52
C MET A 427 26.14 -20.77 -14.88
N PRO A 428 26.68 -21.20 -16.03
CA PRO A 428 26.63 -22.60 -16.40
C PRO A 428 27.40 -23.47 -15.40
N ALA A 429 26.87 -24.64 -15.09
CA ALA A 429 27.56 -25.67 -14.33
C ALA A 429 27.90 -26.85 -15.25
N ASP A 430 29.15 -27.31 -15.15
CA ASP A 430 29.60 -28.55 -15.78
C ASP A 430 29.40 -29.69 -14.77
N VAL A 431 28.48 -30.61 -15.07
CA VAL A 431 28.12 -31.75 -14.22
C VAL A 431 28.06 -33.02 -15.06
N PRO A 432 28.36 -34.20 -14.50
CA PRO A 432 28.21 -35.46 -15.23
C PRO A 432 26.77 -35.65 -15.73
N GLU A 433 26.60 -35.70 -17.06
CA GLU A 433 25.30 -35.78 -17.73
C GLU A 433 24.92 -37.24 -18.06
N GLU A 434 25.78 -38.23 -17.79
CA GLU A 434 25.53 -39.62 -18.14
C GLU A 434 24.35 -40.23 -17.34
N PRO A 435 23.44 -40.98 -17.99
CA PRO A 435 22.39 -41.73 -17.31
C PRO A 435 22.95 -42.82 -16.41
N LEU A 436 22.35 -42.98 -15.23
CA LEU A 436 22.65 -44.11 -14.35
C LEU A 436 21.97 -45.39 -14.87
N PRO A 437 22.50 -46.59 -14.57
CA PRO A 437 21.88 -47.85 -14.98
C PRO A 437 20.41 -47.96 -14.50
N GLY A 438 19.48 -48.05 -15.45
CA GLY A 438 18.03 -48.15 -15.17
C GLY A 438 17.36 -46.83 -14.78
N GLU A 439 18.01 -45.69 -15.00
CA GLU A 439 17.45 -44.38 -14.72
C GLU A 439 16.43 -43.97 -15.81
N GLU A 440 15.20 -43.69 -15.37
CA GLU A 440 14.12 -43.23 -16.24
C GLU A 440 14.28 -41.75 -16.59
N ALA A 441 13.68 -41.31 -17.70
CA ALA A 441 13.83 -39.96 -18.23
C ALA A 441 13.51 -38.85 -17.20
N HIS A 442 12.42 -39.00 -16.44
CA HIS A 442 12.01 -38.03 -15.42
C HIS A 442 13.00 -37.93 -14.26
N ASP A 443 13.59 -39.06 -13.85
CA ASP A 443 14.56 -39.10 -12.75
C ASP A 443 15.91 -38.52 -13.20
N LEU A 444 16.34 -38.85 -14.42
CA LEU A 444 17.52 -38.27 -15.05
C LEU A 444 17.45 -36.74 -15.09
N VAL A 445 16.41 -36.17 -15.69
CA VAL A 445 16.34 -34.71 -15.83
C VAL A 445 16.18 -33.98 -14.50
N ARG A 446 15.52 -34.59 -13.51
CA ARG A 446 15.44 -34.05 -12.13
C ARG A 446 16.79 -34.05 -11.44
N ARG A 447 17.54 -35.15 -11.56
CA ARG A 447 18.90 -35.26 -11.03
C ARG A 447 19.82 -34.23 -11.68
N LEU A 448 19.77 -34.10 -13.01
CA LEU A 448 20.62 -33.15 -13.75
C LEU A 448 20.26 -31.69 -13.46
N SER A 449 18.96 -31.34 -13.39
CA SER A 449 18.54 -29.98 -13.03
C SER A 449 18.99 -29.62 -11.62
N LEU A 450 18.85 -30.56 -10.67
CA LEU A 450 19.28 -30.38 -9.29
C LEU A 450 20.80 -30.26 -9.18
N ALA A 451 21.56 -31.11 -9.86
CA ALA A 451 23.02 -31.08 -9.86
C ALA A 451 23.55 -29.73 -10.38
N LYS A 452 22.98 -29.24 -11.47
CA LYS A 452 23.32 -27.93 -12.05
C LYS A 452 23.00 -26.79 -11.11
N ALA A 453 21.79 -26.76 -10.54
CA ALA A 453 21.40 -25.74 -9.58
C ALA A 453 22.29 -25.78 -8.32
N SER A 454 22.57 -26.97 -7.79
CA SER A 454 23.40 -27.16 -6.59
C SER A 454 24.84 -26.68 -6.80
N ALA A 455 25.42 -26.94 -7.97
CA ALA A 455 26.77 -26.50 -8.29
C ALA A 455 26.92 -24.97 -8.34
N VAL A 456 25.88 -24.25 -8.80
CA VAL A 456 25.85 -22.78 -8.79
C VAL A 456 25.50 -22.24 -7.41
N ALA A 457 24.57 -22.88 -6.69
CA ALA A 457 24.21 -22.51 -5.33
C ALA A 457 25.43 -22.57 -4.40
N ALA A 458 26.29 -23.59 -4.54
CA ALA A 458 27.54 -23.70 -3.78
C ALA A 458 28.54 -22.57 -4.04
N GLN A 459 28.41 -21.84 -5.16
CA GLN A 459 29.27 -20.71 -5.55
C GLN A 459 28.64 -19.35 -5.23
N THR A 460 27.40 -19.35 -4.71
CA THR A 460 26.59 -18.15 -4.51
C THR A 460 26.29 -17.97 -3.02
N LYS A 461 26.23 -16.72 -2.54
CA LYS A 461 26.00 -16.43 -1.11
C LYS A 461 24.55 -16.14 -0.74
N ARG A 462 23.72 -15.74 -1.71
CA ARG A 462 22.31 -15.36 -1.55
C ARG A 462 21.58 -15.37 -2.90
N GLY A 463 20.26 -15.43 -2.89
CA GLY A 463 19.39 -15.37 -4.06
C GLY A 463 18.87 -16.74 -4.50
N TYR A 464 18.30 -16.77 -5.71
CA TYR A 464 17.64 -17.96 -6.25
C TYR A 464 18.41 -18.53 -7.43
N VAL A 465 18.56 -19.86 -7.47
CA VAL A 465 19.25 -20.57 -8.55
C VAL A 465 18.28 -21.49 -9.28
N ILE A 466 18.16 -21.28 -10.59
CA ILE A 466 17.32 -22.08 -11.50
C ILE A 466 18.22 -23.06 -12.26
N GLY A 467 18.02 -24.35 -12.05
CA GLY A 467 18.59 -25.42 -12.88
C GLY A 467 17.54 -26.00 -13.82
N ALA A 468 17.96 -26.41 -15.02
CA ALA A 468 17.08 -27.12 -15.95
C ALA A 468 17.86 -28.09 -16.85
N ASP A 469 17.23 -29.21 -17.18
CA ASP A 469 17.74 -30.21 -18.12
C ASP A 469 16.63 -30.85 -18.94
N SER A 470 16.91 -31.30 -20.17
CA SER A 470 15.87 -31.75 -21.12
C SER A 470 16.35 -32.96 -21.91
N MET A 471 15.50 -33.97 -22.02
CA MET A 471 15.74 -35.21 -22.78
C MET A 471 14.59 -35.48 -23.75
N VAL A 472 14.92 -36.03 -24.92
CA VAL A 472 13.93 -36.57 -25.85
C VAL A 472 13.82 -38.08 -25.62
N VAL A 473 12.60 -38.60 -25.51
CA VAL A 473 12.32 -40.03 -25.34
C VAL A 473 11.55 -40.53 -26.55
N HIS A 474 12.12 -41.50 -27.24
CA HIS A 474 11.49 -42.12 -28.40
C HIS A 474 11.72 -43.64 -28.38
N ASP A 475 10.64 -44.42 -28.40
CA ASP A 475 10.65 -45.89 -28.32
C ASP A 475 11.49 -46.46 -27.16
N GLY A 476 11.54 -45.75 -26.02
CA GLY A 476 12.32 -46.14 -24.83
C GLY A 476 13.80 -45.76 -24.89
N GLU A 477 14.28 -45.14 -25.97
CA GLU A 477 15.63 -44.59 -26.10
C GLU A 477 15.66 -43.13 -25.61
N LEU A 478 16.67 -42.79 -24.80
CA LEU A 478 16.93 -41.42 -24.35
C LEU A 478 17.88 -40.73 -25.34
N LEU A 479 17.35 -39.74 -26.04
CA LEU A 479 18.08 -38.92 -27.01
C LEU A 479 18.47 -37.58 -26.38
N GLY A 480 19.70 -37.53 -25.87
CA GLY A 480 20.34 -36.32 -25.39
C GLY A 480 20.88 -35.45 -26.53
N LYS A 481 21.95 -34.70 -26.26
CA LYS A 481 22.66 -33.92 -27.30
C LYS A 481 23.45 -34.88 -28.21
N PRO A 482 23.47 -34.67 -29.53
CA PRO A 482 24.24 -35.52 -30.42
C PRO A 482 25.74 -35.37 -30.18
N VAL A 483 26.49 -36.47 -30.26
CA VAL A 483 27.96 -36.43 -30.08
C VAL A 483 28.69 -35.82 -31.28
N ASP A 484 28.13 -35.97 -32.47
CA ASP A 484 28.66 -35.44 -33.72
C ASP A 484 27.56 -35.25 -34.78
N ALA A 485 27.94 -34.79 -35.97
CA ALA A 485 27.01 -34.58 -37.08
C ALA A 485 26.35 -35.87 -37.59
N ALA A 486 27.02 -37.02 -37.48
CA ALA A 486 26.46 -38.30 -37.91
C ALA A 486 25.37 -38.77 -36.93
N ASP A 487 25.61 -38.58 -35.63
CA ASP A 487 24.64 -38.85 -34.58
C ASP A 487 23.43 -37.91 -34.65
N ALA A 488 23.65 -36.62 -34.91
CA ALA A 488 22.56 -35.66 -35.17
C ALA A 488 21.67 -36.10 -36.34
N ARG A 489 22.28 -36.59 -37.42
CA ARG A 489 21.56 -37.14 -38.58
C ARG A 489 20.77 -38.40 -38.25
N ARG A 490 21.35 -39.30 -37.45
CA ARG A 490 20.68 -40.51 -36.94
C ARG A 490 19.43 -40.14 -36.14
N MET A 491 19.57 -39.24 -35.17
CA MET A 491 18.47 -38.75 -34.33
C MET A 491 17.34 -38.14 -35.18
N LEU A 492 17.66 -37.21 -36.08
CA LEU A 492 16.66 -36.56 -36.94
C LEU A 492 15.97 -37.54 -37.90
N MET A 493 16.70 -38.52 -38.43
CA MET A 493 16.10 -39.56 -39.28
C MET A 493 15.17 -40.50 -38.50
N GLN A 494 15.45 -40.74 -37.22
CA GLN A 494 14.61 -41.55 -36.33
C GLN A 494 13.34 -40.79 -35.90
N LEU A 495 13.44 -39.49 -35.64
CA LEU A 495 12.34 -38.67 -35.13
C LEU A 495 11.42 -38.09 -36.22
N ARG A 496 11.84 -38.07 -37.49
CA ARG A 496 11.04 -37.48 -38.57
C ARG A 496 9.69 -38.21 -38.74
N GLY A 497 8.60 -37.46 -38.82
CA GLY A 497 7.26 -38.03 -39.01
C GLY A 497 6.77 -38.93 -37.87
N THR A 498 7.45 -38.96 -36.73
CA THR A 498 7.06 -39.75 -35.55
C THR A 498 6.66 -38.84 -34.39
N ARG A 499 5.89 -39.40 -33.45
CA ARG A 499 5.59 -38.77 -32.16
C ARG A 499 6.62 -39.23 -31.13
N HIS A 500 7.12 -38.30 -30.34
CA HIS A 500 8.04 -38.57 -29.24
C HIS A 500 7.81 -37.59 -28.09
N GLN A 501 8.39 -37.88 -26.93
CA GLN A 501 8.21 -37.09 -25.73
C GLN A 501 9.45 -36.22 -25.46
N VAL A 502 9.24 -34.98 -25.04
CA VAL A 502 10.27 -34.10 -24.47
C VAL A 502 10.01 -34.00 -22.98
N VAL A 503 10.97 -34.46 -22.18
CA VAL A 503 10.92 -34.42 -20.72
C VAL A 503 11.93 -33.38 -20.25
N THR A 504 11.48 -32.36 -19.51
CA THR A 504 12.36 -31.34 -18.92
C THR A 504 12.23 -31.33 -17.41
N GLY A 505 13.38 -31.40 -16.73
CA GLY A 505 13.52 -31.20 -15.29
C GLY A 505 13.84 -29.74 -14.99
N VAL A 506 13.26 -29.22 -13.91
CA VAL A 506 13.50 -27.87 -13.41
C VAL A 506 13.71 -27.92 -11.89
N THR A 507 14.69 -27.16 -11.41
CA THR A 507 14.99 -27.02 -9.99
C THR A 507 15.12 -25.55 -9.65
N VAL A 508 14.55 -25.13 -8.51
CA VAL A 508 14.78 -23.82 -7.90
C VAL A 508 15.34 -24.03 -6.50
N ILE A 509 16.48 -23.39 -6.22
CA ILE A 509 17.11 -23.37 -4.89
C ILE A 509 17.06 -21.94 -4.37
N ASP A 510 16.48 -21.76 -3.19
CA ASP A 510 16.65 -20.56 -2.36
C ASP A 510 17.94 -20.73 -1.55
N VAL A 511 18.97 -19.96 -1.88
CA VAL A 511 20.29 -20.05 -1.23
C VAL A 511 20.23 -19.54 0.21
N ASP A 512 19.36 -18.59 0.51
CA ASP A 512 19.25 -17.96 1.82
C ASP A 512 18.59 -18.90 2.83
N SER A 513 17.49 -19.57 2.45
CA SER A 513 16.81 -20.54 3.32
C SER A 513 17.29 -21.98 3.18
N GLY A 514 18.02 -22.30 2.11
CA GLY A 514 18.40 -23.67 1.74
C GLY A 514 17.26 -24.53 1.20
N ARG A 515 16.05 -23.98 1.03
CA ARG A 515 14.90 -24.71 0.49
C ARG A 515 15.11 -24.98 -1.00
N THR A 516 14.72 -26.18 -1.42
CA THR A 516 14.87 -26.64 -2.80
C THR A 516 13.56 -27.27 -3.28
N ILE A 517 13.12 -26.89 -4.48
CA ILE A 517 12.01 -27.54 -5.19
C ILE A 517 12.56 -28.08 -6.50
N THR A 518 12.28 -29.34 -6.80
CA THR A 518 12.67 -29.99 -8.06
C THR A 518 11.47 -30.70 -8.64
N ASP A 519 11.23 -30.51 -9.94
CA ASP A 519 10.12 -31.13 -10.65
C ASP A 519 10.50 -31.47 -12.10
N SER A 520 9.64 -32.21 -12.80
CA SER A 520 9.79 -32.46 -14.23
C SER A 520 8.45 -32.54 -14.95
N MET A 521 8.44 -32.10 -16.20
CA MET A 521 7.27 -32.09 -17.06
C MET A 521 7.56 -32.84 -18.37
N SER A 522 6.52 -33.42 -18.95
CA SER A 522 6.57 -34.05 -20.26
C SER A 522 5.65 -33.35 -21.26
N SER A 523 6.02 -33.36 -22.52
CA SER A 523 5.18 -32.89 -23.62
C SER A 523 5.46 -33.73 -24.86
N ASP A 524 4.41 -34.08 -25.58
CA ASP A 524 4.53 -34.85 -26.81
C ASP A 524 4.69 -33.91 -27.99
N ILE A 525 5.53 -34.27 -28.94
CA ILE A 525 5.72 -33.54 -30.18
C ILE A 525 5.79 -34.52 -31.34
N THR A 526 5.18 -34.13 -32.45
CA THR A 526 5.27 -34.84 -33.72
C THR A 526 6.08 -33.99 -34.69
N LEU A 527 7.19 -34.52 -35.21
CA LEU A 527 7.94 -33.81 -36.23
C LEU A 527 7.30 -33.98 -37.60
N ARG A 528 7.47 -32.98 -38.45
CA ARG A 528 7.22 -33.13 -39.88
C ARG A 528 8.06 -34.28 -40.44
N ASN A 529 7.60 -34.86 -41.53
CA ASN A 529 8.41 -35.81 -42.29
C ASN A 529 9.54 -35.07 -43.04
N LEU A 530 10.62 -34.76 -42.33
CA LEU A 530 11.77 -34.00 -42.83
C LEU A 530 12.50 -34.77 -43.95
N SER A 531 12.83 -34.06 -45.02
CA SER A 531 13.64 -34.60 -46.12
C SER A 531 15.13 -34.67 -45.74
N GLY A 532 15.87 -35.55 -46.42
CA GLY A 532 17.34 -35.64 -46.23
C GLY A 532 18.06 -34.29 -46.41
N PRO A 533 17.75 -33.51 -47.46
CA PRO A 533 18.31 -32.17 -47.64
C PRO A 533 17.98 -31.18 -46.52
N GLU A 534 16.77 -31.19 -45.95
CA GLU A 534 16.40 -30.35 -44.79
C GLU A 534 17.24 -30.72 -43.56
N ILE A 535 17.41 -32.02 -43.30
CA ILE A 535 18.23 -32.52 -42.18
C ILE A 535 19.70 -32.13 -42.36
N ASP A 536 20.25 -32.37 -43.55
CA ASP A 536 21.66 -32.08 -43.84
C ASP A 536 21.94 -30.56 -43.76
N ALA A 537 20.99 -29.71 -44.21
CA ALA A 537 21.08 -28.26 -44.08
C ALA A 537 21.01 -27.79 -42.61
N SER A 538 20.12 -28.37 -41.81
CA SER A 538 20.04 -28.06 -40.37
C SER A 538 21.33 -28.42 -39.64
N ILE A 539 21.90 -29.60 -39.90
CA ILE A 539 23.17 -30.02 -39.29
C ILE A 539 24.32 -29.08 -39.72
N ALA A 540 24.36 -28.66 -40.98
CA ALA A 540 25.37 -27.74 -41.48
C ALA A 540 25.30 -26.35 -40.82
N SER A 541 24.14 -25.92 -40.31
CA SER A 541 24.02 -24.67 -39.55
C SER A 541 24.63 -24.77 -38.14
N GLY A 542 24.96 -25.99 -37.68
CA GLY A 542 25.46 -26.26 -36.34
C GLY A 542 24.38 -26.16 -35.25
N THR A 543 23.17 -25.73 -35.61
CA THR A 543 22.05 -25.55 -34.68
C THR A 543 21.71 -26.86 -33.94
N PRO A 544 21.61 -28.03 -34.57
CA PRO A 544 21.25 -29.27 -33.87
C PRO A 544 22.18 -29.73 -32.72
N LEU A 545 23.45 -29.30 -32.69
CA LEU A 545 24.49 -29.98 -31.93
C LEU A 545 24.42 -29.77 -30.40
N ASP A 546 23.78 -28.69 -29.94
CA ASP A 546 23.58 -28.39 -28.52
C ASP A 546 22.18 -28.80 -28.00
N LYS A 547 21.44 -29.62 -28.75
CA LYS A 547 20.00 -29.84 -28.55
C LYS A 547 19.65 -31.30 -28.34
N ALA A 548 18.79 -31.56 -27.34
CA ALA A 548 18.22 -32.90 -27.15
C ALA A 548 17.42 -33.32 -28.40
N GLY A 549 17.68 -34.53 -28.91
CA GLY A 549 17.07 -35.02 -30.15
C GLY A 549 17.49 -34.28 -31.42
N ALA A 550 18.52 -33.42 -31.35
CA ALA A 550 19.10 -32.72 -32.50
C ALA A 550 18.15 -31.76 -33.26
N TYR A 551 17.14 -31.18 -32.61
CA TYR A 551 16.29 -30.13 -33.20
C TYR A 551 15.89 -29.05 -32.19
N ALA A 552 15.50 -27.87 -32.68
CA ALA A 552 14.78 -26.86 -31.89
C ALA A 552 13.40 -26.62 -32.48
N VAL A 553 12.36 -26.72 -31.66
CA VAL A 553 10.98 -26.42 -32.09
C VAL A 553 10.82 -24.99 -32.63
N GLN A 554 11.65 -24.06 -32.16
CA GLN A 554 11.65 -22.64 -32.52
C GLN A 554 12.39 -22.34 -33.85
N ASP A 555 13.08 -23.32 -34.42
CA ASP A 555 13.85 -23.14 -35.66
C ASP A 555 12.89 -22.79 -36.81
N GLN A 556 13.01 -21.58 -37.36
CA GLN A 556 12.14 -21.09 -38.43
C GLN A 556 12.53 -21.65 -39.80
N GLU A 557 13.80 -22.00 -39.99
CA GLU A 557 14.31 -22.54 -41.25
C GLU A 557 13.95 -24.01 -41.38
N LEU A 558 14.21 -24.79 -40.33
CA LEU A 558 13.84 -26.20 -40.31
C LEU A 558 12.34 -26.38 -40.04
N SER A 559 11.71 -25.51 -39.25
CA SER A 559 10.30 -25.62 -38.82
C SER A 559 9.90 -27.06 -38.48
N PRO A 560 10.57 -27.73 -37.52
CA PRO A 560 10.56 -29.18 -37.44
C PRO A 560 9.23 -29.77 -36.96
N ALA A 561 8.41 -29.00 -36.24
CA ALA A 561 7.18 -29.50 -35.63
C ALA A 561 5.98 -29.51 -36.59
N GLU A 562 5.26 -30.63 -36.63
CA GLU A 562 3.94 -30.72 -37.25
C GLU A 562 2.83 -30.41 -36.24
N SER A 563 2.95 -30.94 -35.01
CA SER A 563 2.03 -30.66 -33.89
C SER A 563 2.66 -31.06 -32.56
N TRP A 564 2.07 -30.62 -31.45
CA TRP A 564 2.46 -31.06 -30.10
C TRP A 564 1.26 -31.11 -29.16
N GLU A 565 1.44 -31.76 -28.02
CA GLU A 565 0.50 -31.84 -26.91
C GLU A 565 1.27 -31.58 -25.60
N GLY A 566 0.76 -30.67 -24.77
CA GLY A 566 1.44 -30.22 -23.56
C GLY A 566 2.03 -28.81 -23.67
N CYS A 567 3.11 -28.55 -22.94
CA CYS A 567 3.65 -27.22 -22.71
C CYS A 567 4.74 -26.86 -23.74
N TYR A 568 4.55 -25.77 -24.49
CA TYR A 568 5.54 -25.32 -25.48
C TYR A 568 6.89 -24.98 -24.84
N SER A 569 6.91 -24.24 -23.72
CA SER A 569 8.16 -23.87 -23.05
C SER A 569 8.88 -25.09 -22.45
N ASN A 570 8.13 -26.15 -22.09
CA ASN A 570 8.70 -27.45 -21.74
C ASN A 570 9.45 -28.10 -22.92
N ILE A 571 8.89 -28.04 -24.14
CA ILE A 571 9.53 -28.55 -25.36
C ILE A 571 10.81 -27.75 -25.69
N VAL A 572 10.79 -26.43 -25.48
CA VAL A 572 11.97 -25.56 -25.67
C VAL A 572 13.06 -25.86 -24.63
N GLY A 573 12.67 -26.31 -23.44
CA GLY A 573 13.56 -26.81 -22.40
C GLY A 573 13.54 -26.03 -21.10
N LEU A 574 12.53 -25.20 -20.84
CA LEU A 574 12.29 -24.58 -19.53
C LEU A 574 10.78 -24.42 -19.29
N PRO A 575 10.14 -25.25 -18.44
CA PRO A 575 8.71 -25.19 -18.18
C PRO A 575 8.34 -23.92 -17.38
N MET A 576 8.07 -22.82 -18.07
CA MET A 576 7.93 -21.48 -17.48
C MET A 576 6.83 -21.37 -16.42
N CYS A 577 5.66 -21.95 -16.66
CA CYS A 577 4.56 -21.89 -15.68
C CYS A 577 4.93 -22.58 -14.36
N ARG A 578 5.48 -23.79 -14.44
CA ARG A 578 5.91 -24.52 -13.24
C ARG A 578 7.06 -23.81 -12.55
N LEU A 579 8.01 -23.25 -13.30
CA LEU A 579 9.09 -22.43 -12.75
C LEU A 579 8.56 -21.24 -11.93
N MET A 580 7.56 -20.52 -12.45
CA MET A 580 6.97 -19.38 -11.76
C MET A 580 6.24 -19.81 -10.47
N GLU A 581 5.52 -20.93 -10.49
CA GLU A 581 4.92 -21.51 -9.29
C GLU A 581 5.99 -21.84 -8.24
N MET A 582 7.07 -22.52 -8.65
CA MET A 582 8.17 -22.89 -7.75
C MET A 582 8.85 -21.66 -7.14
N LEU A 583 9.04 -20.59 -7.91
CA LEU A 583 9.57 -19.31 -7.42
C LEU A 583 8.63 -18.68 -6.38
N GLY A 584 7.32 -18.68 -6.64
CA GLY A 584 6.31 -18.20 -5.69
C GLY A 584 6.24 -19.04 -4.40
N GLU A 585 6.29 -20.37 -4.51
CA GLU A 585 6.34 -21.29 -3.37
C GLU A 585 7.58 -21.07 -2.48
N LEU A 586 8.67 -20.56 -3.05
CA LEU A 586 9.89 -20.20 -2.35
C LEU A 586 9.97 -18.71 -1.96
N GLY A 587 8.90 -17.93 -2.17
CA GLY A 587 8.81 -16.54 -1.71
C GLY A 587 9.50 -15.50 -2.61
N TYR A 588 9.82 -15.84 -3.86
CA TYR A 588 10.35 -14.86 -4.81
C TYR A 588 9.22 -13.99 -5.37
N THR A 589 9.33 -12.67 -5.17
CA THR A 589 8.37 -11.69 -5.68
C THR A 589 8.69 -11.31 -7.13
N LEU A 590 7.81 -11.68 -8.07
CA LEU A 590 7.87 -11.20 -9.45
C LEU A 590 7.44 -9.72 -9.49
N SER A 591 8.21 -8.85 -10.14
CA SER A 591 7.94 -7.41 -10.21
C SER A 591 6.58 -7.08 -10.86
N PRO A 592 5.92 -5.96 -10.52
CA PRO A 592 4.56 -5.62 -10.92
C PRO A 592 4.33 -5.41 -12.44
N VAL A 593 5.38 -5.35 -13.25
CA VAL A 593 5.27 -5.40 -14.72
C VAL A 593 4.76 -6.78 -15.20
N ALA A 594 4.97 -7.82 -14.39
CA ALA A 594 4.46 -9.17 -14.57
C ALA A 594 3.38 -9.45 -13.51
N SER A 595 2.22 -8.81 -13.62
CA SER A 595 1.12 -9.06 -12.68
C SER A 595 0.74 -10.56 -12.68
N PRO A 596 0.46 -11.19 -11.53
CA PRO A 596 -0.02 -12.58 -11.47
C PRO A 596 -1.32 -12.76 -12.26
N GLU A 597 -2.14 -11.70 -12.36
CA GLU A 597 -3.38 -11.67 -13.14
C GLU A 597 -3.13 -11.68 -14.67
N SER A 598 -1.93 -11.28 -15.13
CA SER A 598 -1.51 -11.35 -16.54
C SER A 598 -0.86 -12.69 -16.93
N LEU A 599 -0.64 -13.59 -15.97
CA LEU A 599 0.01 -14.87 -16.19
C LEU A 599 -0.98 -16.01 -15.92
N PRO A 600 -1.16 -16.97 -16.86
CA PRO A 600 -2.18 -18.00 -16.72
C PRO A 600 -1.83 -18.94 -15.55
N VAL A 601 -2.66 -18.87 -14.51
CA VAL A 601 -2.68 -19.77 -13.35
C VAL A 601 -2.83 -21.23 -13.82
N SER A 602 -2.16 -22.13 -13.11
CA SER A 602 -2.00 -23.59 -13.30
C SER A 602 -3.27 -24.42 -13.59
N ALA A 603 -4.47 -23.83 -13.60
CA ALA A 603 -5.74 -24.48 -13.85
C ALA A 603 -6.30 -24.15 -15.24
N GLY A 604 -5.60 -24.60 -16.28
CA GLY A 604 -6.09 -24.58 -17.67
C GLY A 604 -5.16 -23.85 -18.62
N CYS A 605 -4.36 -24.61 -19.36
CA CYS A 605 -3.53 -24.11 -20.45
C CYS A 605 -4.41 -23.30 -21.43
N THR A 606 -4.30 -21.98 -21.42
CA THR A 606 -4.98 -21.12 -22.38
C THR A 606 -4.17 -21.10 -23.67
N VAL A 607 -4.83 -21.41 -24.79
CA VAL A 607 -4.30 -21.16 -26.14
C VAL A 607 -4.75 -19.76 -26.52
N PRO A 608 -3.84 -18.86 -26.96
CA PRO A 608 -2.41 -19.09 -27.28
C PRO A 608 -1.47 -18.96 -26.06
N CYS A 609 -0.42 -19.80 -26.02
CA CYS A 609 0.64 -19.72 -25.01
C CYS A 609 1.46 -18.42 -25.20
N PRO A 610 1.70 -17.62 -24.14
CA PRO A 610 2.40 -16.34 -24.26
C PRO A 610 3.87 -16.47 -24.69
N PHE A 611 4.49 -17.63 -24.42
CA PHE A 611 5.89 -17.93 -24.78
C PHE A 611 6.03 -18.55 -26.18
N GLN A 612 4.93 -18.68 -26.95
CA GLN A 612 4.93 -19.26 -28.29
C GLN A 612 5.05 -18.15 -29.35
N PRO A 613 5.98 -18.26 -30.32
CA PRO A 613 6.10 -17.31 -31.42
C PRO A 613 4.79 -17.20 -32.22
N GLN A 614 4.43 -15.98 -32.62
CA GLN A 614 3.23 -15.74 -33.43
C GLN A 614 3.23 -16.51 -34.77
N SER A 615 4.41 -16.75 -35.36
CA SER A 615 4.56 -17.55 -36.58
C SER A 615 4.21 -19.03 -36.40
N GLN A 616 4.20 -19.53 -35.16
CA GLN A 616 3.90 -20.91 -34.82
C GLN A 616 2.52 -21.07 -34.16
N SER A 617 1.77 -19.98 -33.93
CA SER A 617 0.47 -20.00 -33.23
C SER A 617 -0.63 -20.76 -33.98
N ALA A 618 -0.44 -21.02 -35.28
CA ALA A 618 -1.34 -21.81 -36.11
C ALA A 618 -1.20 -23.34 -35.89
N LEU A 619 -0.11 -23.79 -35.27
CA LEU A 619 0.09 -25.19 -34.87
C LEU A 619 -0.75 -25.44 -33.61
N GLN A 620 -1.89 -26.10 -33.78
CA GLN A 620 -2.84 -26.33 -32.68
C GLN A 620 -2.31 -27.42 -31.72
N PRO A 621 -2.36 -27.20 -30.39
CA PRO A 621 -2.22 -28.30 -29.45
C PRO A 621 -3.43 -29.24 -29.61
N ARG A 622 -3.18 -30.53 -29.83
CA ARG A 622 -4.28 -31.51 -29.78
C ARG A 622 -4.73 -31.63 -28.32
N ARG A 623 -6.02 -31.40 -28.03
CA ARG A 623 -6.56 -31.63 -26.68
C ARG A 623 -6.47 -33.12 -26.34
N PRO A 624 -6.10 -33.50 -25.10
CA PRO A 624 -6.16 -34.89 -24.67
C PRO A 624 -7.61 -35.40 -24.78
N PRO A 625 -7.81 -36.68 -25.14
CA PRO A 625 -9.14 -37.29 -25.21
C PRO A 625 -9.87 -37.35 -23.87
#